data_AF-A0A523SZJ1-F1
#
_entry.id   AF-A0A523SZJ1-F1
#
_cell.length_a   1.000
_cell.length_b   1.000
_cell.length_c   1.000
_cell.angle_alpha   90.00
_cell.angle_beta   90.00
_cell.angle_gamma   90.00
#
_symmetry.space_group_name_H-M   'P 1'
#
loop_
_entity.id
_entity.type
_entity.pdbx_description
1 polymer ?
#
loop_
_entity_poly.entity_id
_entity_poly.type
_entity_poly.pdbx_seq_one_letter_code
_entity_poly.pdbx_strand_id
1 'polypeptide(L)'
;MNKKGKGKNKKILELLYRSFDDNLKEKEQKQLAEALENSKELRQEKELIAAQRQAVSDSATQSFKPFFAERVMNRIKGISEKKNTLETFYDTFKAVFQRFAIAGAVIMLALIIYNLGIGDSLSVEEIFYASDFTFEEILQLPLF
;
A
#
# COMPACT_ATOMS: atom_id res chain seq x y z
N MET A 1 47.47 23.24 -11.95
CA MET A 1 46.23 22.68 -11.36
C MET A 1 46.48 21.24 -10.93
N ASN A 2 46.61 20.99 -9.62
CA ASN A 2 47.04 19.70 -9.06
C ASN A 2 45.84 18.75 -8.85
N LYS A 3 45.53 17.92 -9.85
CA LYS A 3 44.41 16.94 -9.80
C LYS A 3 44.59 15.84 -8.73
N LYS A 4 45.81 15.59 -8.24
CA LYS A 4 46.08 14.54 -7.22
C LYS A 4 45.58 14.90 -5.81
N GLY A 5 45.53 16.18 -5.45
CA GLY A 5 45.09 16.61 -4.11
C GLY A 5 43.58 16.45 -3.88
N LYS A 6 42.75 16.75 -4.89
CA LYS A 6 41.28 16.66 -4.78
C LYS A 6 40.78 15.23 -4.58
N GLY A 7 41.38 14.24 -5.26
CA GLY A 7 40.99 12.84 -5.12
C GLY A 7 41.32 12.26 -3.74
N LYS A 8 42.44 12.68 -3.14
CA LYS A 8 42.86 12.21 -1.80
C LYS A 8 41.93 12.73 -0.70
N ASN A 9 41.51 14.01 -0.79
CA ASN A 9 40.53 14.59 0.15
C ASN A 9 39.17 13.90 0.05
N LYS A 10 38.69 13.59 -1.16
CA LYS A 10 37.43 12.86 -1.34
C LYS A 10 37.46 11.47 -0.70
N LYS A 11 38.58 10.76 -0.84
CA LYS A 11 38.74 9.43 -0.23
C LYS A 11 38.80 9.48 1.30
N ILE A 12 39.44 10.49 1.87
CA ILE A 12 39.49 10.67 3.33
C ILE A 12 38.12 11.05 3.89
N LEU A 13 37.37 11.90 3.19
CA LEU A 13 35.97 12.22 3.53
C LEU A 13 35.09 10.97 3.52
N GLU A 14 35.22 10.12 2.51
CA GLU A 14 34.49 8.86 2.42
C GLU A 14 34.82 7.93 3.60
N LEU A 15 36.09 7.85 4.00
CA LEU A 15 36.49 7.12 5.20
C LEU A 15 35.90 7.74 6.48
N LEU A 16 35.84 9.07 6.58
CA LEU A 16 35.22 9.76 7.70
C LEU A 16 33.73 9.40 7.82
N TYR A 17 32.96 9.52 6.74
CA TYR A 17 31.54 9.14 6.73
C TYR A 17 31.36 7.66 7.10
N ARG A 18 32.13 6.77 6.47
CA ARG A 18 32.03 5.33 6.75
C ARG A 18 32.40 4.97 8.18
N SER A 19 33.29 5.73 8.83
CA SER A 19 33.65 5.50 10.23
C SER A 19 32.51 5.69 11.22
N PHE A 20 31.44 6.37 10.81
CA PHE A 20 30.23 6.56 11.63
C PHE A 20 29.19 5.44 11.46
N ASP A 21 29.26 4.66 10.39
CA ASP A 21 28.31 3.60 10.07
C ASP A 21 28.91 2.20 10.26
N ASP A 22 30.20 2.04 9.93
CA ASP A 22 30.90 0.76 9.92
C ASP A 22 32.26 0.84 10.63
N ASN A 23 32.73 -0.32 11.11
CA ASN A 23 34.09 -0.47 11.60
C ASN A 23 35.10 -0.45 10.44
N LEU A 24 35.94 0.58 10.41
CA LEU A 24 37.06 0.67 9.45
C LEU A 24 38.13 -0.38 9.73
N LYS A 25 38.84 -0.83 8.67
CA LYS A 25 40.02 -1.68 8.84
C LYS A 25 41.14 -0.89 9.51
N GLU A 26 42.02 -1.55 10.28
CA GLU A 26 43.10 -0.88 11.02
C GLU A 26 43.96 0.07 10.15
N LYS A 27 44.23 -0.32 8.89
CA LYS A 27 44.98 0.51 7.93
C LYS A 27 44.24 1.80 7.56
N GLU A 28 42.93 1.73 7.43
CA GLU A 28 42.06 2.87 7.09
C GLU A 28 41.83 3.77 8.30
N GLN A 29 41.74 3.18 9.50
CA GLN A 29 41.67 3.89 10.76
C GLN A 29 42.93 4.73 11.01
N LYS A 30 44.12 4.16 10.76
CA LYS A 30 45.39 4.90 10.82
C LYS A 30 45.44 6.05 9.82
N GLN A 31 45.00 5.81 8.58
CA GLN A 31 44.95 6.85 7.53
C GLN A 31 43.98 7.99 7.89
N LEU A 32 42.83 7.67 8.47
CA LEU A 32 41.86 8.67 8.92
C LEU A 32 42.39 9.44 10.13
N ALA A 33 43.03 8.77 11.09
CA ALA A 33 43.63 9.41 12.26
C ALA A 33 44.74 10.40 11.87
N GLU A 34 45.64 9.99 10.98
CA GLU A 34 46.70 10.85 10.44
C GLU A 34 46.10 12.07 9.70
N ALA A 35 45.03 11.86 8.92
CA ALA A 35 44.36 12.95 8.22
C ALA A 35 43.64 13.93 9.16
N LEU A 36 43.05 13.43 10.25
CA LEU A 36 42.38 14.24 11.27
C LEU A 36 43.39 15.07 12.09
N GLU A 37 44.57 14.52 12.37
CA GLU A 37 45.63 15.24 13.06
C GLU A 37 46.14 16.43 12.21
N ASN A 38 46.36 16.16 10.92
CA ASN A 38 46.93 17.14 9.98
C ASN A 38 45.92 18.16 9.44
N SER A 39 44.61 17.97 9.61
CA SER A 39 43.59 18.88 9.08
C SER A 39 42.62 19.35 10.16
N LYS A 40 42.57 20.66 10.35
CA LYS A 40 41.58 21.32 11.23
C LYS A 40 40.17 21.24 10.62
N GLU A 41 40.05 21.37 9.31
CA GLU A 41 38.77 21.31 8.59
C GLU A 41 38.08 19.94 8.77
N LEU A 42 38.84 18.85 8.64
CA LEU A 42 38.29 17.49 8.82
C LEU A 42 37.82 17.22 10.25
N ARG A 43 38.47 17.82 11.26
CA ARG A 43 38.03 17.73 12.66
C ARG A 43 36.71 18.47 12.88
N GLN A 44 36.58 19.67 12.33
CA GLN A 44 35.33 20.44 12.41
C GLN A 44 34.19 19.71 11.71
N GLU A 45 34.45 19.10 10.56
CA GLU A 45 33.45 18.31 9.84
C GLU A 45 33.03 17.06 10.61
N LYS A 46 33.97 16.36 11.25
CA LYS A 46 33.66 15.25 12.16
C LYS A 46 32.76 15.69 13.31
N GLU A 47 33.06 16.81 13.95
CA GLU A 47 32.27 17.36 15.06
C GLU A 47 30.86 17.76 14.62
N LEU A 48 30.74 18.40 13.45
CA LEU A 48 29.45 18.78 12.87
C LEU A 48 28.57 17.55 12.59
N ILE A 49 29.13 16.51 11.97
CA ILE A 49 28.40 15.26 11.69
C ILE A 49 27.96 14.58 12.98
N ALA A 50 28.84 14.54 13.99
CA ALA A 50 28.51 13.98 15.30
C ALA A 50 27.37 14.75 15.99
N ALA A 51 27.41 16.08 15.96
CA ALA A 51 26.37 16.93 16.54
C ALA A 51 25.01 16.75 15.83
N GLN A 52 25.01 16.68 14.50
CA GLN A 52 23.79 16.43 13.72
C GLN A 52 23.19 15.06 14.04
N ARG A 53 24.03 14.01 14.11
CA ARG A 53 23.58 12.67 14.47
C ARG A 53 22.97 12.62 15.87
N GLN A 54 23.60 13.30 16.82
CA GLN A 54 23.07 13.39 18.18
C GLN A 54 21.71 14.08 18.20
N ALA A 55 21.57 15.22 17.51
CA ALA A 55 20.29 15.93 17.41
C ALA A 55 19.17 15.08 16.78
N VAL A 56 19.49 14.27 15.77
CA VAL A 56 18.54 13.32 15.16
C VAL A 56 18.16 12.21 16.14
N SER A 57 19.14 11.65 16.86
CA SER A 57 18.88 10.61 17.87
C SER A 57 17.99 11.12 19.01
N ASP A 58 18.28 12.33 19.51
CA ASP A 58 17.53 12.95 20.59
C ASP A 58 16.09 13.29 20.15
N SER A 59 15.94 13.80 18.92
CA SER A 59 14.62 14.08 18.35
C SER A 59 13.83 12.81 18.03
N ALA A 60 14.46 11.70 17.63
CA ALA A 60 13.76 10.44 17.37
C ALA A 60 13.04 9.92 18.62
N THR A 61 13.66 10.08 19.79
CA THR A 61 13.07 9.69 21.08
C THR A 61 11.83 10.54 21.41
N GLN A 62 11.80 11.81 20.98
CA GLN A 62 10.67 12.73 21.18
C GLN A 62 9.62 12.68 20.05
N SER A 63 9.98 12.17 18.87
CA SER A 63 9.15 12.23 17.67
C SER A 63 8.02 11.19 17.64
N PHE A 64 8.15 10.11 18.41
CA PHE A 64 7.10 9.11 18.51
C PHE A 64 6.13 9.44 19.64
N LYS A 65 4.85 9.61 19.31
CA LYS A 65 3.79 9.73 20.32
C LYS A 65 3.74 8.47 21.20
N PRO A 66 3.33 8.58 22.48
CA PRO A 66 3.17 7.43 23.37
C PRO A 66 2.37 6.27 22.73
N PHE A 67 2.72 5.03 23.07
CA PHE A 67 2.06 3.82 22.57
C PHE A 67 2.10 3.66 21.04
N PHE A 68 3.10 4.21 20.36
CA PHE A 68 3.26 4.06 18.90
C PHE A 68 3.28 2.59 18.46
N ALA A 69 4.10 1.75 19.12
CA ALA A 69 4.21 0.34 18.79
C ALA A 69 2.86 -0.39 18.94
N GLU A 70 2.11 -0.11 20.00
CA GLU A 70 0.81 -0.71 20.25
C GLU A 70 -0.23 -0.29 19.20
N ARG A 71 -0.26 0.98 18.81
CA ARG A 71 -1.14 1.47 17.75
C ARG A 71 -0.82 0.84 16.39
N VAL A 72 0.46 0.66 16.06
CA VAL A 72 0.87 -0.04 14.84
C VAL A 72 0.42 -1.49 14.88
N MET A 73 0.63 -2.17 16.00
CA MET A 73 0.24 -3.58 16.15
C MET A 73 -1.26 -3.78 16.06
N ASN A 74 -2.05 -2.90 16.69
CA ASN A 74 -3.51 -2.93 16.60
C ASN A 74 -3.99 -2.66 15.17
N ARG A 75 -3.33 -1.77 14.42
CA ARG A 75 -3.65 -1.53 13.01
C ARG A 75 -3.37 -2.75 12.13
N ILE A 76 -2.25 -3.44 12.37
CA ILE A 76 -1.90 -4.67 11.63
C ILE A 76 -2.94 -5.77 11.91
N LYS A 77 -3.27 -5.99 13.18
CA LYS A 77 -4.29 -6.98 13.58
C LYS A 77 -5.66 -6.68 12.95
N GLY A 78 -6.12 -5.43 13.01
CA GLY A 78 -7.40 -5.03 12.42
C GLY A 78 -7.47 -5.22 10.90
N ILE A 79 -6.36 -5.06 10.18
CA ILE A 79 -6.29 -5.35 8.73
C ILE A 79 -6.45 -6.86 8.47
N SER A 80 -5.82 -7.71 9.27
CA SER A 80 -5.93 -9.16 9.15
C SER A 80 -7.34 -9.67 9.48
N GLU A 81 -7.98 -9.12 10.50
CA GLU A 81 -9.34 -9.53 10.91
C GLU A 81 -10.40 -9.11 9.89
N LYS A 82 -10.28 -7.91 9.30
CA LYS A 82 -11.24 -7.41 8.31
C LYS A 82 -11.27 -8.25 7.02
N LYS A 83 -10.16 -8.89 6.67
CA LYS A 83 -10.10 -9.81 5.53
C LYS A 83 -10.91 -11.08 5.80
N ASN A 84 -10.75 -11.67 6.98
CA ASN A 84 -11.46 -12.87 7.38
C ASN A 84 -12.98 -12.64 7.51
N THR A 85 -13.42 -11.46 7.97
CA THR A 85 -14.85 -11.16 8.11
C THR A 85 -15.56 -10.97 6.77
N LEU A 86 -14.91 -10.36 5.78
CA LEU A 86 -15.48 -10.21 4.42
C LEU A 86 -15.61 -11.55 3.69
N GLU A 87 -14.61 -12.41 3.79
CA GLU A 87 -14.66 -13.76 3.21
C GLU A 87 -15.80 -14.58 3.87
N THR A 88 -15.88 -14.57 5.20
CA THR A 88 -16.95 -15.27 5.94
C THR A 88 -18.36 -14.73 5.60
N PHE A 89 -18.49 -13.41 5.44
CA PHE A 89 -19.75 -12.78 5.04
C PHE A 89 -20.15 -13.20 3.63
N TYR A 90 -19.22 -13.18 2.67
CA TYR A 90 -19.47 -13.58 1.29
C TYR A 90 -19.88 -15.05 1.18
N ASP A 91 -19.19 -15.94 1.90
CA ASP A 91 -19.51 -17.37 1.91
C ASP A 91 -20.91 -17.65 2.49
N THR A 92 -21.25 -16.96 3.58
CA THR A 92 -22.58 -17.07 4.20
C THR A 92 -23.66 -16.53 3.26
N PHE A 93 -23.43 -15.37 2.65
CA PHE A 93 -24.35 -14.76 1.69
C PHE A 93 -24.58 -15.65 0.48
N LYS A 94 -23.50 -16.20 -0.09
CA LYS A 94 -23.55 -17.11 -1.25
C LYS A 94 -24.37 -18.37 -0.95
N ALA A 95 -24.19 -18.97 0.22
CA ALA A 95 -24.92 -20.18 0.61
C ALA A 95 -26.44 -19.94 0.71
N VAL A 96 -26.86 -18.79 1.24
CA VAL A 96 -28.28 -18.40 1.31
C VAL A 96 -28.81 -18.08 -0.08
N PHE A 97 -28.08 -17.25 -0.84
CA PHE A 97 -28.47 -16.82 -2.17
C PHE A 97 -28.62 -17.99 -3.14
N GLN A 98 -27.75 -19.00 -3.09
CA GLN A 98 -27.83 -20.16 -3.98
C GLN A 98 -29.17 -20.90 -3.86
N ARG A 99 -29.76 -21.00 -2.66
CA ARG A 99 -31.06 -21.65 -2.46
C ARG A 99 -32.18 -20.85 -3.12
N PHE A 100 -32.15 -19.54 -2.97
CA PHE A 100 -33.12 -18.64 -3.63
C PHE A 100 -32.93 -18.59 -5.14
N ALA A 101 -31.68 -18.62 -5.62
CA ALA A 101 -31.37 -18.64 -7.04
C ALA A 101 -31.89 -19.91 -7.72
N ILE A 102 -31.76 -21.08 -7.07
CA ILE A 102 -32.32 -22.34 -7.58
C ILE A 102 -33.85 -22.27 -7.61
N ALA A 103 -34.49 -21.82 -6.52
CA ALA A 103 -35.94 -21.69 -6.47
C ALA A 103 -36.46 -20.70 -7.53
N GLY A 104 -35.81 -19.55 -7.67
CA GLY A 104 -36.11 -18.54 -8.68
C GLY A 104 -35.91 -19.07 -10.10
N ALA A 105 -34.82 -19.82 -10.36
CA ALA A 105 -34.56 -20.44 -11.66
C ALA A 105 -35.66 -21.46 -12.00
N VAL A 106 -36.09 -22.29 -11.05
CA VAL A 106 -37.17 -23.25 -11.26
C VAL A 106 -38.49 -22.54 -11.58
N ILE A 107 -38.82 -21.45 -10.87
CA ILE A 107 -40.02 -20.65 -11.13
C ILE A 107 -39.94 -20.00 -12.52
N MET A 108 -38.81 -19.39 -12.88
CA MET A 108 -38.56 -18.82 -14.22
C MET A 108 -38.77 -19.86 -15.31
N LEU A 109 -38.20 -21.06 -15.13
CA LEU A 109 -38.28 -22.14 -16.10
C LEU A 109 -39.71 -22.67 -16.22
N ALA A 110 -40.45 -22.76 -15.10
CA ALA A 110 -41.87 -23.11 -15.10
C ALA A 110 -42.72 -22.05 -15.82
N LEU A 111 -42.43 -20.76 -15.64
CA LEU A 111 -43.12 -19.67 -16.35
C LEU A 111 -42.86 -19.71 -17.85
N ILE A 112 -41.61 -19.97 -18.27
CA ILE A 112 -41.26 -20.13 -19.69
C ILE A 112 -42.01 -21.31 -20.30
N ILE A 113 -42.02 -22.47 -19.64
CA ILE A 113 -42.74 -23.66 -20.13
C ILE A 113 -44.25 -23.41 -20.20
N TYR A 114 -44.82 -22.82 -19.14
CA TYR A 114 -46.24 -22.48 -19.08
C TYR A 114 -46.62 -21.53 -20.22
N ASN A 115 -45.81 -20.49 -20.42
CA ASN A 115 -46.02 -19.52 -21.48
C ASN A 115 -45.94 -20.17 -22.87
N LEU A 116 -44.96 -21.05 -23.10
CA LEU A 116 -44.79 -21.74 -24.38
C LEU A 116 -45.89 -22.79 -24.66
N GLY A 117 -46.47 -23.39 -23.62
CA GLY A 117 -47.48 -24.44 -23.75
C GLY A 117 -48.93 -23.95 -23.81
N ILE A 118 -49.22 -22.77 -23.25
CA ILE A 118 -50.58 -22.17 -23.22
C ILE A 118 -50.69 -20.95 -24.13
N GLY A 119 -49.60 -20.25 -24.41
CA GLY A 119 -49.57 -19.08 -25.28
C GLY A 119 -49.21 -19.47 -26.72
N ASP A 120 -50.16 -19.32 -27.64
CA ASP A 120 -49.91 -19.31 -29.09
C ASP A 120 -49.32 -17.96 -29.58
N SER A 121 -48.87 -17.08 -28.67
CA SER A 121 -48.27 -15.79 -29.03
C SER A 121 -47.61 -15.13 -27.81
N LEU A 122 -46.30 -15.34 -27.64
CA LEU A 122 -45.43 -14.22 -27.34
C LEU A 122 -44.43 -14.19 -28.50
N SER A 123 -44.76 -13.41 -29.53
CA SER A 123 -43.79 -13.16 -30.59
C SER A 123 -42.55 -12.55 -29.95
N VAL A 124 -41.37 -13.03 -30.31
CA VAL A 124 -40.10 -12.51 -29.82
C VAL A 124 -40.05 -10.98 -29.99
N GLU A 125 -40.69 -10.45 -31.03
CA GLU A 125 -40.89 -9.01 -31.24
C GLU A 125 -41.62 -8.30 -30.08
N GLU A 126 -42.67 -8.87 -29.49
CA GLU A 126 -43.43 -8.23 -28.39
C GLU A 126 -42.61 -8.14 -27.08
N ILE A 127 -41.76 -9.13 -26.83
CA ILE A 127 -40.85 -9.14 -25.66
C ILE A 127 -39.76 -8.09 -25.85
N PHE A 128 -39.21 -7.94 -27.06
CA PHE A 128 -38.26 -6.88 -27.36
C PHE A 128 -38.90 -5.48 -27.35
N TYR A 129 -40.12 -5.33 -27.89
CA TYR A 129 -40.86 -4.08 -27.86
C TYR A 129 -41.19 -3.62 -26.43
N ALA A 130 -41.58 -4.53 -25.53
CA ALA A 130 -41.83 -4.20 -24.13
C ALA A 130 -40.54 -3.79 -23.38
N SER A 131 -39.40 -4.39 -23.74
CA SER A 131 -38.09 -4.05 -23.18
C SER A 131 -37.57 -2.69 -23.69
N ASP A 132 -37.83 -2.35 -24.95
CA ASP A 132 -37.43 -1.05 -25.53
C ASP A 132 -38.26 0.09 -24.94
N PHE A 133 -39.57 -0.13 -24.72
CA PHE A 133 -40.44 0.87 -24.08
C PHE A 133 -40.00 1.19 -22.64
N THR A 134 -39.58 0.18 -21.88
CA THR A 134 -39.08 0.38 -20.51
C THR A 134 -37.72 1.07 -20.48
N PHE A 135 -36.85 0.85 -21.48
CA PHE A 135 -35.56 1.55 -21.57
C PHE A 135 -35.71 3.03 -21.92
N GLU A 136 -36.61 3.37 -22.85
CA GLU A 136 -36.92 4.76 -23.17
C GLU A 136 -37.59 5.49 -22.00
N GLU A 137 -38.50 4.84 -21.29
CA GLU A 137 -39.20 5.43 -20.15
C GLU A 137 -38.25 5.67 -18.95
N ILE A 138 -37.28 4.77 -18.72
CA ILE A 138 -36.23 4.94 -17.70
C ILE A 138 -35.25 6.07 -18.09
N LEU A 139 -34.97 6.28 -19.38
CA LEU A 139 -34.11 7.36 -19.87
C LEU A 139 -34.84 8.73 -19.94
N GLN A 140 -36.16 8.74 -19.94
CA GLN A 140 -36.99 9.95 -19.89
C GLN A 140 -37.37 10.37 -18.47
N LEU A 141 -37.14 9.53 -17.46
CA LEU A 141 -37.18 9.98 -16.07
C LEU A 141 -36.09 11.05 -15.89
N PRO A 142 -36.43 12.27 -15.46
CA PRO A 142 -35.43 13.29 -15.24
C PRO A 142 -34.49 12.79 -14.15
N LEU A 143 -33.24 12.50 -14.52
CA LEU A 143 -32.16 12.22 -13.57
C LEU A 143 -31.88 13.50 -12.77
N PHE A 144 -32.69 13.74 -11.74
CA PHE A 144 -32.47 14.69 -10.66
C PHE A 144 -32.88 14.07 -9.33
#